data_AF-A0A353CUC8-F1
#
_entry.id   AF-A0A353CUC8-F1
#
_cell.length_a   1.000
_cell.length_b   1.000
_cell.length_c   1.000
_cell.angle_alpha   90.00
_cell.angle_beta   90.00
_cell.angle_gamma   90.00
#
_symmetry.space_group_name_H-M   'P 1'
#
loop_
_entity.id
_entity.type
_entity.pdbx_description
1 polymer ?
#
loop_
_entity_poly.entity_id
_entity_poly.type
_entity_poly.pdbx_seq_one_letter_code
_entity_poly.pdbx_strand_id
1 'polypeptide(L)'
;MKAGRNREKGKSTVRDLKASAVLYSGLLLAFMGLGGMFTGFEPLASFAAPLLWWSYIALSDSLLLSLKGESLIISRTDDFLWMASCSAAAWLVLESINAALGVWQYINLPAQLPFRWTWYLACGSAMLPALHQSAAYLAPLGKKKTAPRPLNFTEKSLDYMQAAGIAAFFLPFFFPSLSFPLAAIALPLVLEPLNYRLRLPSLIGLLSKGEKDKVAALAAAGLVCGLAGEAWLYAGGPSRVYGLGYADGLPFMGLPLAGYAAFPFLAFSAFSLYSLSFLARGDGADLLGGGTTASLQPPAWFRPASYALLFLIYCLGFLLLDARSASLLVPLP
;
A
#
# COMPACT_ATOMS: atom_id res chain seq x y z
N MET A 1 21.17 -38.28 -16.32
CA MET A 1 20.16 -37.54 -17.12
C MET A 1 18.70 -37.74 -16.70
N LYS A 2 18.20 -38.96 -16.42
CA LYS A 2 16.80 -39.21 -16.00
C LYS A 2 16.39 -38.53 -14.67
N ALA A 3 17.27 -38.49 -13.68
CA ALA A 3 16.99 -37.89 -12.37
C ALA A 3 16.80 -36.36 -12.41
N GLY A 4 17.51 -35.66 -13.31
CA GLY A 4 17.34 -34.22 -13.51
C GLY A 4 16.00 -33.85 -14.13
N ARG A 5 15.57 -34.59 -15.17
CA ARG A 5 14.26 -34.41 -15.82
C ARG A 5 13.07 -34.65 -14.89
N ASN A 6 13.16 -35.65 -14.00
CA ASN A 6 12.09 -35.90 -13.03
C ASN A 6 12.00 -34.81 -11.95
N ARG A 7 13.14 -34.23 -11.53
CA ARG A 7 13.14 -33.08 -10.61
C ARG A 7 12.59 -31.81 -11.25
N GLU A 8 12.92 -31.54 -12.52
CA GLU A 8 12.37 -30.40 -13.26
C GLU A 8 10.87 -30.52 -13.52
N LYS A 9 10.40 -31.72 -13.94
CA LYS A 9 8.96 -31.99 -14.08
C LYS A 9 8.22 -31.80 -12.76
N GLY A 10 8.74 -32.34 -11.64
CA GLY A 10 8.12 -32.18 -10.33
C GLY A 10 8.03 -30.71 -9.88
N LYS A 11 9.06 -29.90 -10.14
CA LYS A 11 9.04 -28.46 -9.84
C LYS A 11 8.03 -27.70 -10.71
N SER A 12 7.88 -28.06 -11.99
CA SER A 12 6.85 -27.48 -12.87
C SER A 12 5.46 -27.78 -12.35
N THR A 13 5.16 -29.05 -12.03
CA THR A 13 3.84 -29.46 -11.55
C THR A 13 3.44 -28.78 -10.24
N VAL A 14 4.37 -28.61 -9.30
CA VAL A 14 4.10 -27.88 -8.05
C VAL A 14 3.81 -26.40 -8.31
N ARG A 15 4.54 -25.77 -9.24
CA ARG A 15 4.30 -24.37 -9.63
C ARG A 15 2.92 -24.21 -10.26
N ASP A 16 2.52 -25.12 -11.13
CA ASP A 16 1.21 -25.08 -11.82
C ASP A 16 0.05 -25.28 -10.84
N LEU A 17 0.22 -26.16 -9.85
CA LEU A 17 -0.74 -26.35 -8.77
C LEU A 17 -0.89 -25.09 -7.92
N LYS A 18 0.23 -24.46 -7.53
CA LYS A 18 0.21 -23.19 -6.78
C LYS A 18 -0.45 -22.07 -7.58
N ALA A 19 -0.16 -21.97 -8.88
CA ALA A 19 -0.78 -21.00 -9.78
C ALA A 19 -2.30 -21.17 -9.83
N SER A 20 -2.75 -22.41 -10.01
CA SER A 20 -4.17 -22.75 -10.00
C SER A 20 -4.83 -22.41 -8.65
N ALA A 21 -4.17 -22.74 -7.55
CA ALA A 21 -4.67 -22.44 -6.21
C ALA A 21 -4.84 -20.94 -5.96
N VAL A 22 -3.87 -20.11 -6.36
CA VAL A 22 -3.96 -18.65 -6.24
C VAL A 22 -5.11 -18.10 -7.09
N LEU A 23 -5.23 -18.55 -8.35
CA LEU A 23 -6.32 -18.13 -9.24
C LEU A 23 -7.69 -18.48 -8.67
N TYR A 24 -7.91 -19.74 -8.27
CA TYR A 24 -9.20 -20.17 -7.73
C TYR A 24 -9.52 -19.52 -6.39
N SER A 25 -8.52 -19.29 -5.54
CA SER A 25 -8.70 -18.52 -4.30
C SER A 25 -9.13 -17.08 -4.61
N GLY A 26 -8.49 -16.43 -5.59
CA GLY A 26 -8.87 -15.10 -6.05
C GLY A 26 -10.32 -15.04 -6.55
N LEU A 27 -10.74 -16.02 -7.36
CA LEU A 27 -12.12 -16.10 -7.86
C LEU A 27 -13.14 -16.34 -6.74
N LEU A 28 -12.82 -17.23 -5.79
CA LEU A 28 -13.66 -17.49 -4.63
C LEU A 28 -13.84 -16.23 -3.77
N LEU A 29 -12.74 -15.51 -3.49
CA LEU A 29 -12.78 -14.26 -2.73
C LEU A 29 -13.57 -13.17 -3.46
N ALA A 30 -13.45 -13.07 -4.80
CA ALA A 30 -14.27 -12.16 -5.61
C ALA A 30 -15.76 -12.50 -5.46
N PHE A 31 -16.11 -13.77 -5.61
CA PHE A 31 -17.49 -14.23 -5.51
C PHE A 31 -18.07 -13.92 -4.12
N MET A 32 -17.32 -14.20 -3.05
CA MET A 32 -17.74 -13.90 -1.68
C MET A 32 -17.87 -12.39 -1.43
N GLY A 33 -16.89 -11.59 -1.89
CA GLY A 33 -16.89 -10.15 -1.71
C GLY A 33 -18.02 -9.45 -2.47
N LEU A 34 -18.20 -9.79 -3.76
CA LEU A 34 -19.31 -9.28 -4.58
C LEU A 34 -20.66 -9.78 -4.06
N GLY A 35 -20.75 -11.06 -3.67
CA GLY A 35 -21.95 -11.62 -3.07
C GLY A 35 -22.35 -10.87 -1.80
N GLY A 36 -21.41 -10.63 -0.89
CA GLY A 36 -21.63 -9.82 0.31
C GLY A 36 -22.10 -8.39 -0.03
N MET A 37 -21.44 -7.76 -1.00
CA MET A 37 -21.76 -6.40 -1.46
C MET A 37 -23.18 -6.27 -2.03
N PHE A 38 -23.63 -7.23 -2.86
CA PHE A 38 -24.95 -7.16 -3.51
C PHE A 38 -26.10 -7.72 -2.66
N THR A 39 -25.83 -8.65 -1.75
CA THR A 39 -26.88 -9.31 -0.95
C THR A 39 -27.05 -8.69 0.44
N GLY A 40 -26.05 -7.98 0.95
CA GLY A 40 -26.05 -7.49 2.34
C GLY A 40 -25.93 -8.60 3.40
N PHE A 41 -25.58 -9.84 3.00
CA PHE A 41 -25.50 -10.98 3.92
C PHE A 41 -24.24 -10.91 4.81
N GLU A 42 -24.42 -10.89 6.13
CA GLU A 42 -23.31 -10.87 7.08
C GLU A 42 -22.74 -12.27 7.37
N PRO A 43 -21.41 -12.41 7.54
CA PRO A 43 -20.38 -11.36 7.65
C PRO A 43 -19.80 -10.89 6.30
N LEU A 44 -20.29 -11.40 5.17
CA LEU A 44 -19.70 -11.14 3.85
C LEU A 44 -19.86 -9.68 3.43
N ALA A 45 -20.98 -9.03 3.76
CA ALA A 45 -21.20 -7.61 3.50
C ALA A 45 -20.19 -6.74 4.25
N SER A 46 -19.95 -7.01 5.53
CA SER A 46 -18.94 -6.31 6.32
C SER A 46 -17.51 -6.53 5.81
N PHE A 47 -17.22 -7.73 5.30
CA PHE A 47 -15.91 -8.10 4.77
C PHE A 47 -15.78 -7.92 3.26
N ALA A 48 -16.74 -7.31 2.58
CA ALA A 48 -16.73 -7.19 1.11
C ALA A 48 -15.45 -6.50 0.61
N ALA A 49 -15.09 -5.35 1.20
CA ALA A 49 -13.89 -4.60 0.82
C ALA A 49 -12.58 -5.40 0.99
N PRO A 50 -12.26 -5.99 2.17
CA PRO A 50 -11.05 -6.81 2.28
C PRO A 50 -11.07 -8.05 1.37
N LEU A 51 -12.22 -8.71 1.19
CA LEU A 51 -12.33 -9.86 0.27
C LEU A 51 -12.00 -9.47 -1.17
N LEU A 52 -12.51 -8.31 -1.63
CA LEU A 52 -12.23 -7.79 -2.97
C LEU A 52 -10.78 -7.35 -3.14
N TRP A 53 -10.16 -6.76 -2.12
CA TRP A 53 -8.73 -6.44 -2.12
C TRP A 53 -7.86 -7.68 -2.32
N TRP A 54 -8.10 -8.73 -1.52
CA TRP A 54 -7.33 -9.96 -1.62
C TRP A 54 -7.63 -10.75 -2.90
N SER A 55 -8.86 -10.68 -3.40
CA SER A 55 -9.20 -11.17 -4.73
C SER A 55 -8.41 -10.44 -5.82
N TYR A 56 -8.40 -9.10 -5.78
CA TYR A 56 -7.67 -8.28 -6.73
C TYR A 56 -6.18 -8.65 -6.75
N ILE A 57 -5.55 -8.81 -5.58
CA ILE A 57 -4.14 -9.19 -5.47
C ILE A 57 -3.90 -10.58 -6.09
N ALA A 58 -4.72 -11.57 -5.75
CA ALA A 58 -4.54 -12.96 -6.21
C ALA A 58 -4.79 -13.13 -7.73
N LEU A 59 -5.85 -12.51 -8.24
CA LEU A 59 -6.17 -12.53 -9.68
C LEU A 59 -5.12 -11.75 -10.48
N SER A 60 -4.71 -10.60 -9.97
CA SER A 60 -3.63 -9.80 -10.56
C SER A 60 -2.30 -10.56 -10.59
N ASP A 61 -1.95 -11.27 -9.52
CA ASP A 61 -0.73 -12.08 -9.49
C ASP A 61 -0.77 -13.22 -10.52
N SER A 62 -1.93 -13.89 -10.64
CA SER A 62 -2.14 -15.00 -11.58
C SER A 62 -2.07 -14.54 -13.03
N LEU A 63 -2.60 -13.35 -13.33
CA LEU A 63 -2.53 -12.77 -14.66
C LEU A 63 -1.10 -12.26 -14.97
N LEU A 64 -0.37 -11.67 -14.02
CA LEU A 64 1.05 -11.33 -14.21
C LEU A 64 1.92 -12.55 -14.42
N LEU A 65 1.62 -13.66 -13.72
CA LEU A 65 2.29 -14.93 -13.96
C LEU A 65 2.10 -15.40 -15.41
N SER A 66 0.89 -15.23 -15.93
CA SER A 66 0.53 -15.65 -17.29
C SER A 66 1.15 -14.72 -18.35
N LEU A 67 1.19 -13.41 -18.10
CA LEU A 67 1.67 -12.40 -19.05
C LEU A 67 3.19 -12.21 -19.03
N LYS A 68 3.81 -12.27 -17.85
CA LYS A 68 5.23 -11.94 -17.64
C LYS A 68 6.05 -13.10 -17.12
N GLY A 69 5.43 -14.21 -16.72
CA GLY A 69 6.13 -15.33 -16.07
C GLY A 69 6.57 -15.04 -14.64
N GLU A 70 6.19 -13.90 -14.08
CA GLU A 70 6.55 -13.43 -12.75
C GLU A 70 5.33 -13.46 -11.82
N SER A 71 5.52 -13.95 -10.60
CA SER A 71 4.47 -13.97 -9.56
C SER A 71 5.10 -13.60 -8.23
N LEU A 72 4.53 -12.59 -7.58
CA LEU A 72 4.91 -12.18 -6.24
C LEU A 72 4.54 -13.28 -5.23
N ILE A 73 3.33 -13.84 -5.31
CA ILE A 73 2.83 -14.81 -4.33
C ILE A 73 3.58 -16.15 -4.41
N ILE A 74 3.91 -16.62 -5.61
CA ILE A 74 4.46 -17.97 -5.84
C ILE A 74 5.99 -17.95 -5.95
N SER A 75 6.54 -16.95 -6.66
CA SER A 75 7.99 -16.92 -6.96
C SER A 75 8.78 -16.10 -5.94
N ARG A 76 8.11 -15.20 -5.20
CA ARG A 76 8.71 -14.29 -4.20
C ARG A 76 7.88 -14.26 -2.91
N THR A 77 7.45 -15.42 -2.42
CA THR A 77 6.54 -15.53 -1.27
C THR A 77 7.07 -14.82 -0.02
N ASP A 78 8.38 -14.86 0.24
CA ASP A 78 8.97 -14.15 1.38
C ASP A 78 8.85 -12.63 1.24
N ASP A 79 9.05 -12.10 0.03
CA ASP A 79 8.82 -10.68 -0.27
C ASP A 79 7.34 -10.32 -0.12
N PHE A 80 6.44 -11.19 -0.58
CA PHE A 80 5.01 -11.02 -0.43
C PHE A 80 4.59 -10.91 1.04
N LEU A 81 5.02 -11.84 1.89
CA LEU A 81 4.66 -11.86 3.32
C LEU A 81 5.23 -10.66 4.06
N TRP A 82 6.48 -10.28 3.75
CA TRP A 82 7.08 -9.06 4.32
C TRP A 82 6.35 -7.81 3.86
N MET A 83 6.02 -7.72 2.58
CA MET A 83 5.29 -6.60 1.98
C MET A 83 3.90 -6.46 2.58
N ALA A 84 3.15 -7.55 2.73
CA ALA A 84 1.83 -7.55 3.37
C ALA A 84 1.92 -7.11 4.85
N SER A 85 2.94 -7.58 5.58
CA SER A 85 3.16 -7.15 6.97
C SER A 85 3.46 -5.65 7.04
N CYS A 86 4.44 -5.18 6.28
CA CYS A 86 4.78 -3.75 6.22
C CYS A 86 3.62 -2.89 5.71
N SER A 87 2.74 -3.46 4.87
CA SER A 87 1.56 -2.77 4.35
C SER A 87 0.63 -2.35 5.47
N ALA A 88 0.30 -3.26 6.39
CA ALA A 88 -0.56 -2.93 7.51
C ALA A 88 0.08 -1.86 8.41
N ALA A 89 1.39 -1.93 8.66
CA ALA A 89 2.07 -0.92 9.44
C ALA A 89 2.11 0.45 8.75
N ALA A 90 2.41 0.50 7.45
CA ALA A 90 2.39 1.72 6.67
C ALA A 90 0.99 2.34 6.63
N TRP A 91 -0.04 1.51 6.45
CA TRP A 91 -1.43 1.94 6.52
C TRP A 91 -1.78 2.52 7.90
N LEU A 92 -1.36 1.88 9.00
CA LEU A 92 -1.59 2.39 10.36
C LEU A 92 -0.86 3.71 10.64
N VAL A 93 0.33 3.93 10.07
CA VAL A 93 1.02 5.23 10.15
C VAL A 93 0.18 6.32 9.45
N LEU A 94 -0.32 6.04 8.24
CA LEU A 94 -1.20 6.96 7.51
C LEU A 94 -2.52 7.20 8.25
N GLU A 95 -3.12 6.16 8.82
CA GLU A 95 -4.33 6.28 9.63
C GLU A 95 -4.10 7.04 10.93
N SER A 96 -2.90 7.00 11.50
CA SER A 96 -2.56 7.81 12.68
C SER A 96 -2.51 9.29 12.35
N ILE A 97 -1.99 9.64 11.17
CA ILE A 97 -2.02 11.02 10.65
C ILE A 97 -3.47 11.42 10.38
N ASN A 98 -4.26 10.56 9.74
CA ASN A 98 -5.69 10.78 9.53
C ASN A 98 -6.43 11.02 10.87
N ALA A 99 -6.22 10.17 11.87
CA ALA A 99 -6.86 10.27 13.19
C ALA A 99 -6.55 11.61 13.89
N ALA A 100 -5.36 12.16 13.65
CA ALA A 100 -4.94 13.43 14.23
C ALA A 100 -5.53 14.65 13.47
N LEU A 101 -5.75 14.52 12.16
CA LEU A 101 -6.27 15.59 11.31
C LEU A 101 -7.79 15.53 11.08
N GLY A 102 -8.43 14.38 11.37
CA GLY A 102 -9.86 14.15 11.15
C GLY A 102 -10.25 14.18 9.67
N VAL A 103 -9.42 13.63 8.78
CA VAL A 103 -9.67 13.69 7.33
C VAL A 103 -10.83 12.78 6.92
N TRP A 104 -10.86 11.55 7.44
CA TRP A 104 -11.98 10.62 7.27
C TRP A 104 -12.20 9.77 8.52
N GLN A 105 -13.41 9.24 8.64
CA GLN A 105 -13.82 8.27 9.65
C GLN A 105 -14.48 7.06 9.00
N TYR A 106 -14.25 5.89 9.56
CA TYR A 106 -14.91 4.65 9.19
C TYR A 106 -16.21 4.49 9.96
N ILE A 107 -17.30 4.26 9.22
CA ILE A 107 -18.63 3.94 9.77
C ILE A 107 -18.98 2.48 9.46
N ASN A 108 -19.94 1.90 10.20
CA ASN A 108 -20.48 0.56 9.97
C ASN A 108 -19.44 -0.57 10.02
N LEU A 109 -18.37 -0.40 10.78
CA LEU A 109 -17.40 -1.47 11.03
C LEU A 109 -18.01 -2.60 11.88
N PRO A 110 -17.48 -3.83 11.80
CA PRO A 110 -17.93 -4.93 12.65
C PRO A 110 -17.94 -4.55 14.14
N ALA A 111 -19.06 -4.78 14.83
CA ALA A 111 -19.20 -4.36 16.23
C ALA A 111 -18.23 -5.10 17.17
N GLN A 112 -18.05 -6.40 16.96
CA GLN A 112 -17.21 -7.23 17.80
C GLN A 112 -15.72 -7.00 17.48
N LEU A 113 -14.92 -6.79 18.52
CA LEU A 113 -13.51 -6.43 18.42
C LEU A 113 -12.67 -7.40 17.57
N PRO A 114 -12.79 -8.75 17.71
CA PRO A 114 -11.99 -9.67 16.90
C PRO A 114 -12.25 -9.53 15.40
N PHE A 115 -13.51 -9.37 14.99
CA PHE A 115 -13.86 -9.19 13.59
C PHE A 115 -13.40 -7.83 13.05
N ARG A 116 -13.50 -6.77 13.85
CA ARG A 116 -13.03 -5.42 13.48
C ARG A 116 -11.52 -5.35 13.31
N TRP A 117 -10.75 -5.92 14.23
CA TRP A 117 -9.29 -5.98 14.11
C TRP A 117 -8.85 -6.87 12.95
N THR A 118 -9.59 -7.96 12.69
CA THR A 118 -9.37 -8.77 11.48
C THR A 118 -9.61 -7.96 10.22
N TRP A 119 -10.65 -7.12 10.21
CA TRP A 119 -10.92 -6.20 9.10
C TRP A 119 -9.79 -5.19 8.91
N TYR A 120 -9.31 -4.54 9.98
CA TYR A 120 -8.17 -3.62 9.93
C TYR A 120 -6.93 -4.29 9.35
N LEU A 121 -6.60 -5.47 9.85
CA LEU A 121 -5.45 -6.22 9.38
C LEU A 121 -5.61 -6.61 7.91
N ALA A 122 -6.78 -7.11 7.51
CA ALA A 122 -7.04 -7.56 6.15
C ALA A 122 -6.98 -6.41 5.13
N CYS A 123 -7.57 -5.25 5.45
CA CYS A 123 -7.51 -4.07 4.59
C CYS A 123 -6.10 -3.44 4.59
N GLY A 124 -5.52 -3.22 5.77
CA GLY A 124 -4.20 -2.59 5.89
C GLY A 124 -3.10 -3.40 5.21
N SER A 125 -3.17 -4.73 5.29
CA SER A 125 -2.16 -5.61 4.69
C SER A 125 -2.23 -5.69 3.15
N ALA A 126 -3.31 -5.20 2.54
CA ALA A 126 -3.52 -5.30 1.09
C ALA A 126 -2.91 -4.12 0.29
N MET A 127 -2.71 -2.96 0.91
CA MET A 127 -2.29 -1.72 0.25
C MET A 127 -1.00 -1.87 -0.58
N LEU A 128 0.11 -2.31 0.01
CA LEU A 128 1.38 -2.46 -0.72
C LEU A 128 1.34 -3.59 -1.77
N PRO A 129 0.83 -4.81 -1.47
CA PRO A 129 0.68 -5.82 -2.50
C PRO A 129 -0.16 -5.36 -3.69
N ALA A 130 -1.27 -4.65 -3.45
CA ALA A 130 -2.08 -4.10 -4.52
C ALA A 130 -1.30 -3.09 -5.36
N LEU A 131 -0.61 -2.14 -4.72
CA LEU A 131 0.24 -1.16 -5.42
C LEU A 131 1.33 -1.84 -6.26
N HIS A 132 1.98 -2.89 -5.74
CA HIS A 132 2.96 -3.67 -6.49
C HIS A 132 2.37 -4.26 -7.76
N GLN A 133 1.24 -4.97 -7.64
CA GLN A 133 0.61 -5.61 -8.79
C GLN A 133 0.14 -4.57 -9.82
N SER A 134 -0.53 -3.49 -9.39
CA SER A 134 -0.98 -2.42 -10.27
C SER A 134 0.20 -1.74 -10.98
N ALA A 135 1.28 -1.42 -10.25
CA ALA A 135 2.46 -0.79 -10.83
C ALA A 135 3.16 -1.73 -11.81
N ALA A 136 3.18 -3.03 -11.53
CA ALA A 136 3.73 -4.02 -12.45
C ALA A 136 2.96 -4.06 -13.78
N TYR A 137 1.63 -3.90 -13.79
CA TYR A 137 0.86 -3.79 -15.03
C TYR A 137 1.12 -2.50 -15.80
N LEU A 138 1.17 -1.38 -15.08
CA LEU A 138 1.29 -0.04 -15.65
C LEU A 138 2.72 0.30 -16.07
N ALA A 139 3.71 -0.42 -15.54
CA ALA A 139 5.09 -0.29 -15.96
C ALA A 139 5.24 -0.71 -17.43
N PRO A 140 5.94 0.08 -18.26
CA PRO A 140 6.08 -0.19 -19.68
C PRO A 140 6.67 -1.58 -19.94
N LEU A 141 6.06 -2.32 -20.86
CA LEU A 141 6.55 -3.62 -21.31
C LEU A 141 7.73 -3.44 -22.25
N GLY A 142 8.89 -3.99 -21.89
CA GLY A 142 10.07 -4.06 -22.75
C GLY A 142 11.12 -2.96 -22.57
N LYS A 143 12.20 -3.05 -23.37
CA LYS A 143 13.32 -2.10 -23.30
C LYS A 143 12.91 -0.76 -23.90
N LYS A 144 13.12 0.33 -23.17
CA LYS A 144 12.87 1.68 -23.68
C LYS A 144 13.75 1.95 -24.90
N LYS A 145 13.15 2.57 -25.93
CA LYS A 145 13.86 3.07 -27.12
C LYS A 145 14.57 4.40 -26.85
N THR A 146 14.20 5.12 -25.80
CA THR A 146 14.75 6.43 -25.44
C THR A 146 15.79 6.30 -24.34
N ALA A 147 16.90 7.04 -24.48
CA ALA A 147 17.94 7.10 -23.46
C ALA A 147 17.36 7.66 -22.14
N PRO A 148 17.74 7.08 -20.98
CA PRO A 148 17.32 7.61 -19.68
C PRO A 148 17.78 9.06 -19.53
N ARG A 149 16.89 9.92 -19.02
CA ARG A 149 17.18 11.32 -18.69
C ARG A 149 17.26 11.46 -17.17
N PRO A 150 18.44 11.26 -16.57
CA PRO A 150 18.61 11.34 -15.13
C PRO A 150 18.33 12.76 -14.61
N LEU A 151 17.76 12.86 -13.42
CA LEU A 151 17.60 14.12 -12.70
C LEU A 151 18.70 14.23 -11.65
N ASN A 152 19.32 15.41 -11.54
CA ASN A 152 20.37 15.65 -10.56
C ASN A 152 19.76 16.21 -9.27
N PHE A 153 20.03 15.55 -8.16
CA PHE A 153 19.68 16.02 -6.82
C PHE A 153 20.96 16.36 -6.07
N THR A 154 21.03 17.58 -5.54
CA THR A 154 22.14 18.06 -4.70
C THR A 154 21.78 17.86 -3.23
N GLU A 155 22.77 17.78 -2.33
CA GLU A 155 22.51 17.71 -0.89
C GLU A 155 21.63 18.87 -0.40
N LYS A 156 21.83 20.09 -0.92
CA LYS A 156 20.97 21.24 -0.61
C LYS A 156 19.52 21.02 -1.02
N SER A 157 19.28 20.46 -2.21
CA SER A 157 17.90 20.15 -2.63
C SER A 157 17.25 19.09 -1.76
N LEU A 158 18.02 18.10 -1.30
CA LEU A 158 17.55 17.07 -0.37
C LEU A 158 17.19 17.68 0.99
N ASP A 159 18.01 18.61 1.50
CA ASP A 159 17.73 19.35 2.73
C ASP A 159 16.46 20.20 2.62
N TYR A 160 16.30 20.94 1.52
CA TYR A 160 15.08 21.73 1.29
C TYR A 160 13.83 20.87 1.17
N MET A 161 13.92 19.70 0.51
CA MET A 161 12.81 18.75 0.46
C MET A 161 12.43 18.25 1.84
N GLN A 162 13.40 17.87 2.68
CA GLN A 162 13.12 17.43 4.05
C GLN A 162 12.51 18.55 4.89
N ALA A 163 13.07 19.76 4.84
CA ALA A 163 12.54 20.92 5.55
C ALA A 163 11.09 21.25 5.12
N ALA A 164 10.82 21.23 3.81
CA ALA A 164 9.49 21.41 3.26
C ALA A 164 8.52 20.30 3.69
N GLY A 165 8.99 19.04 3.74
CA GLY A 165 8.21 17.90 4.22
C GLY A 165 7.85 18.01 5.71
N ILE A 166 8.79 18.44 6.55
CA ILE A 166 8.55 18.70 7.97
C ILE A 166 7.52 19.83 8.13
N ALA A 167 7.68 20.93 7.39
CA ALA A 167 6.71 22.02 7.41
C ALA A 167 5.32 21.54 6.94
N ALA A 168 5.25 20.80 5.83
CA ALA A 168 4.02 20.23 5.28
C ALA A 168 3.34 19.24 6.25
N PHE A 169 4.11 18.55 7.09
CA PHE A 169 3.58 17.68 8.14
C PHE A 169 2.93 18.47 9.27
N PHE A 170 3.57 19.55 9.75
CA PHE A 170 3.08 20.31 10.90
C PHE A 170 2.02 21.36 10.56
N LEU A 171 2.05 21.93 9.36
CA LEU A 171 1.09 22.98 8.93
C LEU A 171 -0.39 22.59 9.10
N PRO A 172 -0.85 21.37 8.73
CA PRO A 172 -2.23 20.91 8.94
C PRO A 172 -2.73 21.01 10.38
N PHE A 173 -1.84 20.92 11.38
CA PHE A 173 -2.22 21.00 12.79
C PHE A 173 -2.53 22.43 13.24
N PHE A 174 -1.97 23.44 12.56
CA PHE A 174 -2.21 24.85 12.86
C PHE A 174 -3.28 25.45 11.94
N PHE A 175 -3.36 24.99 10.69
CA PHE A 175 -4.25 25.54 9.67
C PHE A 175 -4.99 24.43 8.88
N PRO A 176 -5.83 23.61 9.56
CA PRO A 176 -6.40 22.39 8.97
C PRO A 176 -7.25 22.66 7.72
N SER A 177 -8.03 23.75 7.68
CA SER A 177 -8.91 24.08 6.55
C SER A 177 -8.17 24.36 5.23
N LEU A 178 -6.93 24.85 5.29
CA LEU A 178 -6.16 25.25 4.11
C LEU A 178 -5.07 24.25 3.74
N SER A 179 -4.47 23.61 4.75
CA SER A 179 -3.22 22.89 4.57
C SER A 179 -3.36 21.38 4.65
N PHE A 180 -4.54 20.82 4.93
CA PHE A 180 -4.73 19.37 4.96
C PHE A 180 -4.24 18.63 3.69
N PRO A 181 -4.29 19.17 2.45
CA PRO A 181 -3.76 18.46 1.28
C PRO A 181 -2.25 18.22 1.37
N LEU A 182 -1.53 19.04 2.14
CA LEU A 182 -0.09 18.88 2.37
C LEU A 182 0.25 17.58 3.11
N ALA A 183 -0.70 17.04 3.89
CA ALA A 183 -0.49 15.78 4.61
C ALA A 183 -0.17 14.62 3.66
N ALA A 184 -0.74 14.61 2.45
CA ALA A 184 -0.50 13.57 1.45
C ALA A 184 0.94 13.60 0.88
N ILE A 185 1.58 14.77 0.85
CA ILE A 185 2.94 14.95 0.30
C ILE A 185 4.02 15.02 1.38
N ALA A 186 3.66 15.24 2.65
CA ALA A 186 4.60 15.46 3.73
C ALA A 186 5.57 14.28 3.90
N LEU A 187 5.06 13.06 4.01
CA LEU A 187 5.87 11.86 4.20
C LEU A 187 6.89 11.61 3.08
N PRO A 188 6.53 11.59 1.77
CA PRO A 188 7.51 11.34 0.73
C PRO A 188 8.58 12.44 0.69
N LEU A 189 8.24 13.69 0.99
CA LEU A 189 9.23 14.78 1.07
C LEU A 189 10.27 14.58 2.19
N VAL A 190 9.87 14.00 3.33
CA VAL A 190 10.79 13.69 4.44
C VAL A 190 11.57 12.40 4.18
N LEU A 191 10.87 11.35 3.77
CA LEU A 191 11.40 9.99 3.71
C LEU A 191 12.23 9.71 2.46
N GLU A 192 11.90 10.33 1.31
CA GLU A 192 12.65 10.07 0.07
C GLU A 192 14.10 10.54 0.14
N PRO A 193 14.42 11.75 0.62
CA PRO A 193 15.81 12.16 0.78
C PRO A 193 16.56 11.30 1.81
N LEU A 194 15.86 10.84 2.86
CA LEU A 194 16.43 9.94 3.85
C LEU A 194 16.78 8.57 3.23
N ASN A 195 15.84 7.94 2.54
CA ASN A 195 16.04 6.68 1.84
C ASN A 195 17.17 6.78 0.82
N TYR A 196 17.22 7.87 0.05
CA TYR A 196 18.28 8.13 -0.92
C TYR A 196 19.66 8.18 -0.28
N ARG A 197 19.81 8.93 0.84
CA ARG A 197 21.07 9.01 1.61
C ARG A 197 21.49 7.69 2.22
N LEU A 198 20.53 6.90 2.71
CA LEU A 198 20.75 5.56 3.24
C LEU A 198 21.00 4.50 2.15
N ARG A 199 20.98 4.90 0.87
CA ARG A 199 21.12 4.01 -0.30
C ARG A 199 20.07 2.88 -0.31
N LEU A 200 18.89 3.18 0.24
CA LEU A 200 17.70 2.34 0.16
C LEU A 200 16.96 2.62 -1.16
N PRO A 201 16.00 1.77 -1.55
CA PRO A 201 15.10 2.07 -2.64
C PRO A 201 14.44 3.44 -2.41
N SER A 202 14.43 4.26 -3.45
CA SER A 202 13.90 5.62 -3.39
C SER A 202 13.43 6.02 -4.79
N LEU A 203 12.31 6.73 -4.85
CA LEU A 203 11.83 7.45 -6.03
C LEU A 203 12.88 8.47 -6.49
N ILE A 204 13.55 9.18 -5.58
CA ILE A 204 14.68 10.06 -5.94
C ILE A 204 15.79 9.25 -6.62
N GLY A 205 16.09 8.04 -6.13
CA GLY A 205 17.03 7.11 -6.76
C GLY A 205 16.60 6.70 -8.17
N LEU A 206 15.33 6.37 -8.37
CA LEU A 206 14.78 6.06 -9.70
C LEU A 206 14.86 7.25 -10.66
N LEU A 207 14.49 8.44 -10.19
CA LEU A 207 14.58 9.68 -10.96
C LEU A 207 16.04 10.03 -11.32
N SER A 208 16.97 9.80 -10.39
CA SER A 208 18.41 9.98 -10.60
C SER A 208 18.98 9.01 -11.64
N LYS A 209 18.38 7.83 -11.79
CA LYS A 209 18.71 6.86 -12.84
C LYS A 209 17.96 7.11 -14.16
N GLY A 210 17.05 8.09 -14.19
CA GLY A 210 16.20 8.37 -15.35
C GLY A 210 15.03 7.38 -15.54
N GLU A 211 14.71 6.59 -14.51
CA GLU A 211 13.63 5.60 -14.49
C GLU A 211 12.25 6.21 -14.19
N LYS A 212 11.92 7.34 -14.83
CA LYS A 212 10.69 8.13 -14.57
C LYS A 212 9.41 7.33 -14.73
N ASP A 213 9.37 6.40 -15.68
CA ASP A 213 8.20 5.57 -15.95
C ASP A 213 7.84 4.67 -14.78
N LYS A 214 8.81 4.24 -13.96
CA LYS A 214 8.53 3.45 -12.74
C LYS A 214 7.82 4.32 -11.70
N VAL A 215 8.26 5.58 -11.55
CA VAL A 215 7.61 6.55 -10.67
C VAL A 215 6.20 6.89 -11.18
N ALA A 216 6.04 7.07 -12.49
CA ALA A 216 4.74 7.30 -13.11
C ALA A 216 3.80 6.09 -12.97
N ALA A 217 4.32 4.87 -13.14
CA ALA A 217 3.56 3.64 -12.94
C ALA A 217 3.10 3.49 -11.49
N LEU A 218 3.94 3.85 -10.52
CA LEU A 218 3.54 3.88 -9.10
C LEU A 218 2.48 4.95 -8.83
N ALA A 219 2.60 6.15 -9.40
CA ALA A 219 1.59 7.21 -9.26
C ALA A 219 0.24 6.75 -9.84
N ALA A 220 0.26 6.15 -11.02
CA ALA A 220 -0.93 5.61 -11.68
C ALA A 220 -1.51 4.40 -10.90
N ALA A 221 -0.66 3.54 -10.34
CA ALA A 221 -1.07 2.48 -9.43
C ALA A 221 -1.78 3.04 -8.19
N GLY A 222 -1.25 4.13 -7.63
CA GLY A 222 -1.91 4.87 -6.56
C GLY A 222 -3.34 5.28 -6.93
N LEU A 223 -3.53 5.89 -8.10
CA LEU A 223 -4.88 6.27 -8.57
C LEU A 223 -5.80 5.06 -8.76
N VAL A 224 -5.31 3.98 -9.39
CA VAL A 224 -6.10 2.77 -9.62
C VAL A 224 -6.52 2.15 -8.29
N CYS A 225 -5.58 1.98 -7.35
CA CYS A 225 -5.87 1.44 -6.03
C CYS A 225 -6.79 2.37 -5.22
N GLY A 226 -6.60 3.68 -5.30
CA GLY A 226 -7.48 4.66 -4.66
C GLY A 226 -8.91 4.57 -5.16
N LEU A 227 -9.10 4.58 -6.48
CA LEU A 227 -10.42 4.43 -7.11
C LEU A 227 -11.08 3.09 -6.75
N ALA A 228 -10.35 1.99 -6.81
CA ALA A 228 -10.86 0.68 -6.42
C ALA A 228 -11.25 0.62 -4.93
N GLY A 229 -10.41 1.19 -4.05
CA GLY A 229 -10.66 1.26 -2.62
C GLY A 229 -11.91 2.05 -2.28
N GLU A 230 -12.07 3.25 -2.88
CA GLU A 230 -13.28 4.05 -2.69
C GLU A 230 -14.52 3.36 -3.25
N ALA A 231 -14.44 2.72 -4.42
CA ALA A 231 -15.56 1.97 -4.97
C ALA A 231 -16.02 0.83 -4.04
N TRP A 232 -15.08 0.07 -3.48
CA TRP A 232 -15.41 -1.09 -2.63
C TRP A 232 -15.85 -0.72 -1.23
N LEU A 233 -15.34 0.38 -0.66
CA LEU A 233 -15.80 0.91 0.62
C LEU A 233 -17.13 1.64 0.50
N TYR A 234 -17.37 2.31 -0.63
CA TYR A 234 -18.65 2.96 -0.91
C TYR A 234 -19.79 1.96 -1.10
N ALA A 235 -19.52 0.85 -1.79
CA ALA A 235 -20.54 -0.18 -2.06
C ALA A 235 -20.65 -1.26 -0.96
N GLY A 236 -19.64 -1.39 -0.08
CA GLY A 236 -19.63 -2.36 1.01
C GLY A 236 -20.33 -1.88 2.29
N GLY A 237 -20.37 -2.74 3.33
CA GLY A 237 -20.96 -2.37 4.62
C GLY A 237 -20.19 -1.25 5.34
N PRO A 238 -18.90 -1.47 5.71
CA PRO A 238 -18.03 -0.43 6.23
C PRO A 238 -17.67 0.59 5.15
N SER A 239 -17.93 1.86 5.44
CA SER A 239 -17.69 2.98 4.52
C SER A 239 -16.85 4.07 5.17
N ARG A 240 -16.32 4.98 4.35
CA ARG A 240 -15.62 6.18 4.82
C ARG A 240 -16.51 7.41 4.67
N VAL A 241 -16.55 8.21 5.73
CA VAL A 241 -17.14 9.56 5.69
C VAL A 241 -16.00 10.56 5.80
N TYR A 242 -15.96 11.51 4.87
CA TYR A 242 -14.90 12.53 4.81
C TYR A 242 -15.28 13.76 5.63
N GLY A 243 -14.30 14.31 6.35
CA GLY A 243 -14.45 15.49 7.19
C GLY A 243 -14.48 16.80 6.40
N LEU A 244 -14.67 17.91 7.15
CA LEU A 244 -14.96 19.27 6.63
C LEU A 244 -14.04 19.77 5.51
N GLY A 245 -12.77 19.35 5.44
CA GLY A 245 -11.85 19.76 4.38
C GLY A 245 -12.24 19.28 2.96
N TYR A 246 -13.09 18.27 2.88
CA TYR A 246 -13.61 17.68 1.64
C TYR A 246 -15.12 17.91 1.47
N ALA A 247 -15.77 18.72 2.30
CA ALA A 247 -17.22 18.93 2.22
C ALA A 247 -17.64 19.71 0.94
N ASP A 248 -16.75 20.57 0.42
CA ASP A 248 -17.04 21.49 -0.68
C ASP A 248 -16.47 20.96 -2.02
N GLY A 249 -17.14 19.99 -2.63
CA GLY A 249 -16.77 19.52 -3.97
C GLY A 249 -17.75 18.52 -4.56
N LEU A 250 -17.65 18.26 -5.87
CA LEU A 250 -18.50 17.28 -6.54
C LEU A 250 -18.17 15.88 -5.98
N PRO A 251 -19.07 15.24 -5.21
CA PRO A 251 -18.77 13.96 -4.60
C PRO A 251 -18.78 12.86 -5.66
N PHE A 252 -17.79 11.98 -5.59
CA PHE A 252 -17.73 10.74 -6.36
C PHE A 252 -17.35 9.62 -5.40
N MET A 253 -18.22 8.61 -5.24
CA MET A 253 -18.01 7.49 -4.30
C MET A 253 -17.64 7.92 -2.86
N GLY A 254 -18.19 9.05 -2.39
CA GLY A 254 -17.95 9.58 -1.04
C GLY A 254 -16.84 10.63 -0.93
N LEU A 255 -15.87 10.66 -1.85
CA LEU A 255 -14.76 11.63 -1.86
C LEU A 255 -14.96 12.69 -2.95
N PRO A 256 -14.63 13.98 -2.73
CA PRO A 256 -14.59 14.95 -3.82
C PRO A 256 -13.58 14.57 -4.88
N LEU A 257 -13.86 14.91 -6.14
CA LEU A 257 -12.97 14.57 -7.25
C LEU A 257 -11.52 15.05 -7.04
N ALA A 258 -11.32 16.22 -6.42
CA ALA A 258 -10.00 16.76 -6.09
C ALA A 258 -9.23 15.89 -5.09
N GLY A 259 -9.92 15.19 -4.18
CA GLY A 259 -9.30 14.28 -3.20
C GLY A 259 -8.61 13.09 -3.84
N TYR A 260 -9.06 12.65 -5.02
CA TYR A 260 -8.40 11.57 -5.74
C TYR A 260 -6.96 11.90 -6.17
N ALA A 261 -6.62 13.19 -6.27
CA ALA A 261 -5.25 13.64 -6.55
C ALA A 261 -4.27 13.31 -5.40
N ALA A 262 -4.76 12.98 -4.20
CA ALA A 262 -3.91 12.56 -3.08
C ALA A 262 -3.34 11.15 -3.27
N PHE A 263 -4.04 10.26 -4.00
CA PHE A 263 -3.66 8.85 -4.10
C PHE A 263 -2.27 8.58 -4.70
N PRO A 264 -1.80 9.28 -5.75
CA PRO A 264 -0.39 9.22 -6.18
C PRO A 264 0.60 9.49 -5.06
N PHE A 265 0.34 10.51 -4.22
CA PHE A 265 1.25 10.91 -3.15
C PHE A 265 1.19 9.96 -1.95
N LEU A 266 0.00 9.38 -1.68
CA LEU A 266 -0.14 8.29 -0.72
C LEU A 266 0.62 7.03 -1.18
N ALA A 267 0.60 6.71 -2.48
CA ALA A 267 1.41 5.63 -3.03
C ALA A 267 2.91 5.90 -2.90
N PHE A 268 3.35 7.15 -3.08
CA PHE A 268 4.73 7.55 -2.80
C PHE A 268 5.07 7.40 -1.31
N SER A 269 4.19 7.85 -0.42
CA SER A 269 4.34 7.67 1.03
C SER A 269 4.52 6.20 1.40
N ALA A 270 3.65 5.34 0.84
CA ALA A 270 3.65 3.90 1.07
C ALA A 270 4.94 3.25 0.54
N PHE A 271 5.42 3.67 -0.65
CA PHE A 271 6.71 3.24 -1.19
C PHE A 271 7.89 3.66 -0.28
N SER A 272 7.91 4.91 0.18
CA SER A 272 9.00 5.41 1.03
C SER A 272 9.04 4.70 2.39
N LEU A 273 7.87 4.44 2.99
CA LEU A 273 7.74 3.67 4.23
C LEU A 273 8.18 2.22 4.03
N TYR A 274 7.77 1.57 2.94
CA TYR A 274 8.22 0.22 2.63
C TYR A 274 9.74 0.15 2.42
N SER A 275 10.31 1.17 1.78
CA SER A 275 11.75 1.25 1.53
C SER A 275 12.56 1.34 2.82
N LEU A 276 12.06 2.05 3.84
CA LEU A 276 12.67 2.08 5.18
C LEU A 276 12.69 0.71 5.87
N SER A 277 11.71 -0.16 5.58
CA SER A 277 11.64 -1.50 6.18
C SER A 277 12.86 -2.38 5.85
N PHE A 278 13.60 -2.06 4.77
CA PHE A 278 14.82 -2.77 4.40
C PHE A 278 15.96 -2.56 5.40
N LEU A 279 15.92 -1.52 6.23
CA LEU A 279 16.86 -1.39 7.36
C LEU A 279 16.70 -2.56 8.36
N ALA A 280 15.47 -3.02 8.57
CA ALA A 280 15.17 -4.15 9.44
C ALA A 280 15.42 -5.49 8.71
N ARG A 281 14.94 -5.60 7.47
CA ARG A 281 14.99 -6.86 6.70
C ARG A 281 16.38 -7.20 6.16
N GLY A 282 17.13 -6.21 5.68
CA GLY A 282 18.43 -6.40 5.06
C GLY A 282 18.39 -6.59 3.55
N ASP A 283 17.57 -7.49 3.01
CA ASP A 283 17.50 -7.77 1.57
C ASP A 283 16.08 -8.09 1.08
N GLY A 284 15.90 -8.14 -0.24
CA GLY A 284 14.66 -8.52 -0.91
C GLY A 284 14.39 -7.70 -2.17
N ALA A 285 13.17 -7.74 -2.68
CA ALA A 285 12.74 -6.89 -3.78
C ALA A 285 11.94 -5.68 -3.28
N ASP A 286 12.24 -4.48 -3.80
CA ASP A 286 11.47 -3.27 -3.52
C ASP A 286 10.03 -3.38 -4.05
N LEU A 287 9.20 -2.37 -3.76
CA LEU A 287 7.79 -2.35 -4.18
C LEU A 287 7.61 -2.45 -5.69
N LEU A 288 8.62 -2.10 -6.50
CA LEU A 288 8.57 -2.14 -7.96
C LEU A 288 9.35 -3.34 -8.53
N GLY A 289 9.74 -4.30 -7.69
CA GLY A 289 10.45 -5.52 -8.08
C GLY A 289 11.96 -5.35 -8.29
N GLY A 290 12.52 -4.19 -7.95
CA GLY A 290 13.96 -3.93 -7.98
C GLY A 290 14.67 -4.66 -6.84
N GLY A 291 15.59 -5.57 -7.18
CA GLY A 291 16.43 -6.26 -6.19
C GLY A 291 17.20 -5.25 -5.34
N THR A 292 17.09 -5.39 -4.02
CA THR A 292 17.62 -4.48 -3.03
C THR A 292 18.41 -5.25 -2.00
N THR A 293 19.65 -4.83 -1.78
CA THR A 293 20.44 -5.19 -0.61
C THR A 293 20.73 -3.91 0.16
N ALA A 294 20.26 -3.85 1.40
CA ALA A 294 20.61 -2.77 2.30
C ALA A 294 22.13 -2.76 2.45
N SER A 295 22.75 -1.67 1.99
CA SER A 295 24.21 -1.51 2.07
C SER A 295 24.69 -1.30 3.51
N LEU A 296 23.76 -0.94 4.41
CA LEU A 296 24.02 -0.69 5.82
C LEU A 296 23.93 -1.99 6.61
N GLN A 297 24.94 -2.27 7.43
CA GLN A 297 24.89 -3.33 8.44
C GLN A 297 24.53 -2.70 9.80
N PRO A 298 23.25 -2.70 10.18
CA PRO A 298 22.85 -2.13 11.46
C PRO A 298 23.37 -2.98 12.63
N PRO A 299 23.51 -2.39 13.83
CA PRO A 299 23.87 -3.13 15.03
C PRO A 299 22.92 -4.31 15.29
N ALA A 300 23.42 -5.36 15.96
CA ALA A 300 22.64 -6.58 16.20
C ALA A 300 21.30 -6.36 16.93
N TRP A 301 21.21 -5.34 17.79
CA TRP A 301 19.97 -4.98 18.51
C TRP A 301 18.91 -4.31 17.64
N PHE A 302 19.29 -3.78 16.46
CA PHE A 302 18.39 -2.98 15.63
C PHE A 302 17.25 -3.80 15.04
N ARG A 303 17.55 -5.04 14.59
CA ARG A 303 16.53 -5.95 14.02
C ARG A 303 15.45 -6.33 15.04
N PRO A 304 15.78 -6.87 16.23
CA PRO A 304 14.74 -7.18 17.22
C PRO A 304 13.98 -5.92 17.68
N ALA A 305 14.66 -4.77 17.81
CA ALA A 305 13.99 -3.50 18.11
C ALA A 305 13.00 -3.08 17.02
N SER A 306 13.33 -3.30 15.75
CA SER A 306 12.45 -2.99 14.61
C SER A 306 11.21 -3.88 14.58
N TYR A 307 11.35 -5.17 14.91
CA TYR A 307 10.19 -6.07 15.04
C TYR A 307 9.31 -5.71 16.24
N ALA A 308 9.91 -5.32 17.37
CA ALA A 308 9.17 -4.82 18.52
C ALA A 308 8.41 -3.52 18.18
N LEU A 309 9.04 -2.60 17.44
CA LEU A 309 8.40 -1.38 16.95
C LEU A 309 7.24 -1.71 16.01
N LEU A 310 7.41 -2.65 15.08
CA LEU A 310 6.35 -3.10 14.18
C LEU A 310 5.15 -3.66 14.96
N PHE A 311 5.41 -4.48 15.96
CA PHE A 311 4.38 -5.00 16.86
C PHE A 311 3.65 -3.88 17.61
N LEU A 312 4.39 -2.91 18.15
CA LEU A 312 3.82 -1.74 18.83
C LEU A 312 2.95 -0.90 17.90
N ILE A 313 3.36 -0.72 16.63
CA ILE A 313 2.56 -0.01 15.62
C ILE A 313 1.22 -0.73 15.41
N TYR A 314 1.19 -2.06 15.34
CA TYR A 314 -0.06 -2.80 15.23
C TYR A 314 -0.97 -2.59 16.45
N CYS A 315 -0.43 -2.82 17.66
CA CYS A 315 -1.21 -2.71 18.88
C CYS A 315 -1.75 -1.29 19.10
N LEU A 316 -0.88 -0.28 19.01
CA LEU A 316 -1.27 1.11 19.23
C LEU A 316 -2.14 1.65 18.08
N GLY A 317 -1.85 1.25 16.84
CA GLY A 317 -2.61 1.67 15.67
C GLY A 317 -4.04 1.16 15.69
N PHE A 318 -4.28 -0.10 16.07
CA PHE A 318 -5.64 -0.62 16.20
C PHE A 318 -6.41 0.06 17.32
N LEU A 319 -5.77 0.28 18.47
CA LEU A 319 -6.38 1.02 19.57
C LEU A 319 -6.71 2.48 19.19
N LEU A 320 -5.83 3.13 18.42
CA LEU A 320 -6.04 4.49 17.94
C LEU A 320 -7.20 4.56 16.95
N LEU A 321 -7.26 3.62 15.99
CA LEU A 321 -8.37 3.51 15.04
C LEU A 321 -9.71 3.38 15.76
N ASP A 322 -9.80 2.48 16.74
CA ASP A 322 -11.00 2.30 17.55
C ASP A 322 -11.38 3.55 18.35
N ALA A 323 -10.39 4.30 18.84
CA ALA A 323 -10.63 5.47 19.68
C ALA A 323 -11.00 6.74 18.90
N ARG A 324 -10.57 6.87 17.64
CA ARG A 324 -10.61 8.15 16.91
C ARG A 324 -11.21 8.09 15.51
N SER A 325 -11.13 6.94 14.85
CA SER A 325 -11.45 6.82 13.43
C SER A 325 -12.53 5.79 13.13
N ALA A 326 -13.02 5.04 14.12
CA ALA A 326 -14.07 4.05 13.96
C ALA A 326 -15.32 4.46 14.73
N SER A 327 -16.45 4.57 14.03
CA SER A 327 -17.76 4.66 14.65
C SER A 327 -18.60 3.44 14.30
N LEU A 328 -19.23 2.87 15.32
CA LEU A 328 -20.11 1.70 15.18
C LEU A 328 -21.52 2.07 14.70
N LEU A 329 -21.83 3.37 14.64
CA LEU A 329 -23.12 3.92 14.24
C LEU A 329 -22.92 5.18 13.39
N VAL A 330 -23.86 5.38 12.45
CA VAL A 330 -24.05 6.65 11.75
C VAL A 330 -24.49 7.70 12.79
N PRO A 331 -23.85 8.87 12.91
CA PRO A 331 -24.52 9.98 13.57
C PRO A 331 -25.74 10.32 12.72
N LEU A 332 -26.94 10.10 13.28
CA LEU A 332 -28.17 10.59 12.63
C LEU A 332 -28.02 12.10 12.38
N PRO A 333 -28.45 12.58 11.20
CA PRO A 333 -28.32 13.99 10.83
C PRO A 333 -29.02 14.93 11.81
#